data_AF-A0A2V6QUK3-F1
#
_entry.id   AF-A0A2V6QUK3-F1
#
_cell.length_a   1.000
_cell.length_b   1.000
_cell.length_c   1.000
_cell.angle_alpha   90.00
_cell.angle_beta   90.00
_cell.angle_gamma   90.00
#
_symmetry.space_group_name_H-M   'P 1'
#
loop_
_entity.id
_entity.type
_entity.pdbx_description
1 polymer ?
#
loop_
_entity_poly.entity_id
_entity_poly.type
_entity_poly.pdbx_seq_one_letter_code
_entity_poly.pdbx_strand_id
1 'polypeptide(L)'
;MRQRALVALLLALALAGLTPLARLSPPDPTWFAGFWDDGDYDDIVLLICGTAAALPEPPAPPRATREVVATIDPSEPAKPPLAAVASALSRAPPRV
;
A
#
# COMPACT_ATOMS: atom_id res chain seq x y z
N MET A 1 14.16 -34.48 -29.44
CA MET A 1 13.49 -35.34 -28.44
C MET A 1 14.07 -35.16 -27.04
N ARG A 2 15.36 -35.43 -26.81
CA ARG A 2 16.01 -35.41 -25.48
C ARG A 2 15.96 -34.06 -24.75
N GLN A 3 16.20 -32.95 -25.44
CA GLN A 3 16.10 -31.59 -24.84
C GLN A 3 14.67 -31.26 -24.38
N ARG A 4 13.66 -31.58 -25.20
CA ARG A 4 12.25 -31.37 -24.85
C ARG A 4 11.83 -32.19 -23.63
N ALA A 5 12.31 -33.43 -23.54
CA ALA A 5 12.08 -34.29 -22.39
C ALA A 5 12.74 -33.75 -21.11
N LEU A 6 13.96 -33.21 -21.20
CA LEU A 6 14.64 -32.57 -20.06
C LEU A 6 13.89 -31.31 -19.59
N VAL A 7 13.42 -30.46 -20.51
CA VAL A 7 12.63 -29.27 -20.18
C VAL A 7 11.32 -29.68 -19.50
N ALA A 8 10.61 -30.67 -20.03
CA ALA A 8 9.38 -31.18 -19.42
C ALA A 8 9.62 -31.76 -18.03
N LEU A 9 10.71 -32.50 -17.83
CA LEU A 9 11.10 -33.05 -16.53
C LEU A 9 11.41 -31.95 -15.52
N LEU A 10 12.18 -30.93 -15.91
CA LEU A 10 12.47 -29.77 -15.06
C LEU A 10 11.20 -29.01 -14.69
N LEU A 11 10.28 -28.83 -15.63
CA LEU A 11 9.01 -28.15 -15.38
C LEU A 11 8.14 -28.96 -14.40
N ALA A 12 8.06 -30.27 -14.58
CA ALA A 12 7.33 -31.18 -13.69
C ALA A 12 7.93 -31.15 -12.27
N LEU A 13 9.26 -31.20 -12.15
CA LEU A 13 9.95 -31.12 -10.87
C LEU A 13 9.74 -29.77 -10.19
N ALA A 14 9.80 -28.67 -10.96
CA ALA A 14 9.53 -27.33 -10.45
C ALA A 14 8.10 -27.23 -9.90
N LEU A 15 7.09 -27.59 -10.70
CA LEU A 15 5.68 -27.54 -10.29
C LEU A 15 5.39 -28.44 -9.07
N ALA A 16 5.98 -29.64 -9.02
CA ALA A 16 5.86 -30.53 -7.87
C ALA A 16 6.57 -29.98 -6.63
N GLY A 17 7.68 -29.25 -6.81
CA GLY A 17 8.46 -28.63 -5.74
C GLY A 17 7.86 -27.34 -5.20
N LEU A 18 7.09 -26.58 -5.99
CA LEU A 18 6.57 -25.26 -5.59
C LEU A 18 5.85 -25.29 -4.23
N THR A 19 4.95 -26.26 -4.02
CA THR A 19 4.16 -26.38 -2.78
C THR A 19 5.01 -26.68 -1.54
N PRO A 20 5.84 -27.75 -1.50
CA PRO A 20 6.68 -28.01 -0.35
C PRO A 20 7.71 -26.91 -0.12
N LEU A 21 8.30 -26.33 -1.18
CA LEU A 21 9.20 -25.18 -1.04
C LEU A 21 8.49 -23.95 -0.45
N ALA A 22 7.23 -23.68 -0.83
CA ALA A 22 6.43 -22.61 -0.27
C ALA A 22 5.98 -22.86 1.18
N ARG A 23 6.09 -24.11 1.66
CA ARG A 23 5.72 -24.52 3.03
C ARG A 23 6.93 -24.73 3.94
N LEU A 24 8.15 -24.55 3.43
CA LEU A 24 9.38 -24.56 4.24
C LEU A 24 9.46 -23.34 5.16
N SER A 25 8.84 -22.23 4.78
CA SER A 25 8.63 -21.10 5.69
C SER A 25 7.52 -21.46 6.67
N PRO A 26 7.73 -21.30 7.99
CA PRO A 26 6.64 -21.38 8.95
C PRO A 26 5.53 -20.38 8.57
N PRO A 27 4.26 -20.66 8.91
CA PRO A 27 3.19 -19.68 8.73
C PRO A 27 3.59 -18.34 9.35
N ASP A 28 3.27 -17.25 8.65
CA ASP A 28 3.56 -15.92 9.16
C ASP A 28 2.91 -15.74 10.55
N PRO A 29 3.61 -15.15 11.52
CA PRO A 29 3.10 -15.09 12.88
C PRO A 29 1.86 -14.20 12.97
N THR A 30 0.79 -14.71 13.59
CA THR A 30 -0.50 -14.00 13.70
C THR A 30 -0.56 -12.96 14.81
N TRP A 31 0.52 -12.77 15.57
CA TRP A 31 0.56 -11.85 16.72
C TRP A 31 0.87 -10.40 16.34
N PHE A 32 1.34 -10.16 15.11
CA PHE A 32 1.40 -8.83 14.52
C PHE A 32 0.17 -8.60 13.64
N ALA A 33 -0.91 -8.12 14.26
CA ALA A 33 -2.08 -7.66 13.53
C ALA A 33 -1.69 -6.56 12.55
N GLY A 34 -2.18 -6.63 11.32
CA GLY A 34 -2.00 -5.61 10.30
C GLY A 34 -0.76 -5.72 9.43
N PHE A 35 0.24 -6.52 9.81
CA PHE A 35 1.47 -6.64 9.01
C PHE A 35 1.34 -7.62 7.84
N TRP A 36 0.60 -8.71 8.03
CA TRP A 36 0.48 -9.81 7.05
C TRP A 36 -0.92 -9.93 6.43
N ASP A 37 -1.92 -9.31 7.06
CA ASP A 37 -3.33 -9.50 6.75
C ASP A 37 -4.03 -8.22 6.28
N ASP A 38 -3.28 -7.16 5.96
CA ASP A 38 -3.81 -5.85 5.54
C ASP A 38 -4.70 -5.19 6.61
N GLY A 39 -4.58 -5.63 7.86
CA GLY A 39 -5.39 -5.16 8.99
C GLY A 39 -4.79 -3.98 9.77
N ASP A 40 -3.82 -3.24 9.23
CA ASP A 40 -3.23 -2.07 9.88
C ASP A 40 -3.96 -0.74 9.56
N TYR A 41 -5.04 -0.82 8.78
CA TYR A 41 -5.93 0.27 8.41
C TYR A 41 -5.27 1.33 7.52
N ASP A 42 -4.19 0.99 6.79
CA ASP A 42 -3.62 1.88 5.78
C ASP A 42 -4.64 2.24 4.68
N ASP A 43 -5.54 1.31 4.34
CA ASP A 43 -6.67 1.47 3.43
C ASP A 43 -7.64 2.60 3.87
N ILE A 44 -7.96 2.67 5.16
CA ILE A 44 -8.79 3.73 5.74
C ILE A 44 -8.06 5.07 5.69
N VAL A 45 -6.76 5.09 6.00
CA VAL A 45 -5.95 6.32 5.89
C VAL A 45 -5.89 6.81 4.45
N LEU A 46 -5.66 5.90 3.49
CA LEU A 46 -5.66 6.21 2.06
C LEU A 46 -7.03 6.72 1.60
N LEU A 47 -8.12 6.14 2.09
CA LEU A 47 -9.49 6.61 1.83
C LEU A 47 -9.71 8.02 2.36
N ILE A 48 -9.31 8.31 3.61
CA ILE A 48 -9.43 9.65 4.21
C ILE A 48 -8.57 10.66 3.43
N CYS A 49 -7.31 10.32 3.12
CA CYS A 49 -6.43 11.20 2.36
C CYS A 49 -6.96 11.46 0.95
N GLY A 50 -7.46 10.42 0.27
CA GLY A 50 -8.06 10.53 -1.06
C GLY A 50 -9.33 11.38 -1.06
N THR A 51 -10.23 11.15 -0.10
CA THR A 51 -11.46 11.94 0.04
C THR A 51 -11.16 13.40 0.38
N ALA A 52 -10.24 13.66 1.32
CA ALA A 52 -9.79 15.00 1.65
C ALA A 52 -9.11 15.71 0.45
N ALA A 53 -8.29 14.99 -0.31
CA ALA A 53 -7.62 15.53 -1.50
C ALA A 53 -8.58 15.87 -2.65
N ALA A 54 -9.73 15.19 -2.71
CA ALA A 54 -10.79 15.37 -3.70
C ALA A 54 -11.80 16.47 -3.32
N LEU A 55 -11.78 16.97 -2.08
CA LEU A 55 -12.63 18.08 -1.68
C LEU A 55 -12.21 19.37 -2.41
N PRO A 56 -13.18 20.19 -2.84
CA PRO A 56 -12.90 21.55 -3.30
C PRO A 56 -12.18 22.34 -2.20
N GLU A 57 -11.31 23.25 -2.62
CA GLU A 57 -10.66 24.17 -1.69
C GLU A 57 -11.73 24.98 -0.93
N PRO A 58 -11.64 25.10 0.40
CA PRO A 58 -12.61 25.85 1.15
C PRO A 58 -12.61 27.32 0.68
N PRO A 59 -13.78 27.99 0.69
CA PRO A 59 -13.83 29.40 0.35
C PRO A 59 -12.90 30.18 1.27
N ALA A 60 -12.24 31.19 0.71
CA ALA A 60 -11.36 32.06 1.49
C ALA A 60 -12.11 32.58 2.73
N PRO A 61 -11.49 32.55 3.93
CA PRO A 61 -12.14 33.04 5.12
C PRO A 61 -12.55 34.51 4.92
N PRO A 62 -13.67 34.96 5.51
CA PRO A 62 -14.08 36.36 5.41
C PRO A 62 -12.92 37.24 5.87
N ARG A 63 -12.59 38.24 5.06
CA ARG A 63 -11.47 39.16 5.31
C ARG A 63 -11.73 39.88 6.63
N ALA A 64 -11.10 39.42 7.71
CA ALA A 64 -11.09 40.16 8.96
C ALA A 64 -10.42 41.51 8.69
N THR A 65 -11.11 42.61 8.97
CA THR A 65 -10.48 43.94 9.05
C THR A 65 -9.61 43.97 10.29
N ARG A 66 -8.43 43.34 10.22
CA ARG A 66 -7.38 43.43 11.22
C ARG A 66 -6.34 44.44 10.76
N GLU A 67 -5.89 45.27 11.68
CA GLU A 67 -4.69 46.09 11.50
C GLU A 67 -3.48 45.14 11.36
N VAL A 68 -2.76 45.23 10.25
CA VAL A 68 -1.63 44.35 9.96
C VAL A 68 -0.41 44.90 10.69
N VAL A 69 -0.02 44.28 11.80
CA VAL A 69 1.19 44.67 12.57
C VAL A 69 2.46 44.10 11.91
N ALA A 70 2.36 42.94 11.24
CA ALA A 70 3.41 42.35 10.41
C ALA A 70 2.84 41.23 9.53
N THR A 71 3.41 41.05 8.34
CA THR A 71 3.15 39.90 7.45
C THR A 71 4.27 38.88 7.59
N ILE A 72 3.90 37.63 7.88
CA ILE A 72 4.77 36.47 7.76
C ILE A 72 4.33 35.79 6.47
N ASP A 73 5.23 35.66 5.49
CA ASP A 73 4.92 34.89 4.28
C ASP A 73 4.70 33.42 4.70
N PRO A 74 3.48 32.88 4.54
CA PRO A 74 3.28 31.46 4.72
C PRO A 74 4.07 30.77 3.61
N SER A 75 5.06 29.96 3.99
CA SER A 75 5.54 28.94 3.08
C SER A 75 4.37 27.98 2.89
N GLU A 76 3.56 28.17 1.84
CA GLU A 76 2.55 27.18 1.48
C GLU A 76 3.31 25.87 1.21
N PRO A 77 3.11 24.82 2.03
CA PRO A 77 3.64 23.52 1.66
C PRO A 77 2.91 23.14 0.37
N ALA A 78 3.65 23.07 -0.74
CA ALA A 78 3.10 22.66 -2.01
C ALA A 78 2.30 21.37 -1.81
N LYS A 79 1.02 21.37 -2.22
CA LYS A 79 0.16 20.17 -2.14
C LYS A 79 0.90 19.04 -2.85
N PRO A 80 1.40 18.02 -2.13
CA PRO A 80 2.09 16.93 -2.81
C PRO A 80 1.06 16.23 -3.71
N PRO A 81 1.43 15.87 -4.95
CA PRO A 81 0.57 15.05 -5.76
C PRO A 81 0.35 13.72 -5.03
N LEU A 82 -0.91 13.42 -4.68
CA LEU A 82 -1.26 12.12 -4.11
C LEU A 82 -1.36 11.12 -5.26
N ALA A 83 -0.25 10.46 -5.60
CA ALA A 83 -0.31 9.22 -6.33
C ALA A 83 -0.72 8.15 -5.31
N ALA A 84 -2.00 7.77 -5.29
CA ALA A 84 -2.43 6.55 -4.61
C ALA A 84 -1.73 5.38 -5.33
N VAL A 85 -0.57 4.98 -4.82
CA VAL A 85 0.04 3.71 -5.19
C VAL A 85 -0.85 2.67 -4.53
N ALA A 86 -1.41 1.75 -5.32
CA ALA A 86 -2.13 0.61 -4.75
C ALA A 86 -1.22 -0.03 -3.70
N SER A 87 -1.76 -0.28 -2.50
CA SER A 87 -1.01 -1.03 -1.49
C SER A 87 -0.50 -2.30 -2.15
N ALA A 88 0.80 -2.57 -2.02
CA ALA A 88 1.40 -3.75 -2.63
C ALA A 88 0.61 -4.94 -2.08
N LEU A 89 0.09 -5.81 -2.96
CA LEU A 89 -0.71 -6.97 -2.53
C LEU A 89 0.04 -7.74 -1.44
N SER A 90 -0.37 -7.53 -0.20
CA SER A 90 0.09 -8.24 0.97
C SER A 90 -0.32 -9.71 0.74
N ARG A 91 0.63 -10.62 0.93
CA ARG A 91 0.38 -12.04 0.64
C ARG A 91 -0.66 -12.52 1.65
N ALA A 92 -1.83 -12.95 1.16
CA ALA A 92 -2.88 -13.45 2.04
C ALA A 92 -2.34 -14.55 2.97
N PRO A 93 -2.73 -14.54 4.26
CA PRO A 93 -2.28 -15.52 5.22
C PRO A 93 -2.63 -16.94 4.76
N PRO A 94 -1.82 -17.96 5.10
CA PRO A 94 -2.10 -19.34 4.74
C PRO A 94 -3.48 -19.74 5.27
N ARG A 95 -4.39 -20.19 4.38
CA ARG A 95 -5.64 -20.82 4.83
C ARG A 95 -5.31 -22.17 5.46
N VAL A 96 -5.71 -22.34 6.72
CA VAL A 96 -5.65 -23.63 7.44
C VAL A 96 -6.67 -24.59 6.85
#